data_AF-A0A8S2B1S9-F1
#
_entry.id   AF-A0A8S2B1S9-F1
#
_cell.length_a   1.000
_cell.length_b   1.000
_cell.length_c   1.000
_cell.angle_alpha   90.00
_cell.angle_beta   90.00
_cell.angle_gamma   90.00
#
_symmetry.space_group_name_H-M   'P 1'
#
loop_
_entity.id
_entity.type
_entity.pdbx_description
1 polymer ?
#
loop_
_entity_poly.entity_id
_entity_poly.type
_entity_poly.pdbx_seq_one_letter_code
_entity_poly.pdbx_strand_id
1 'polypeptide(L)'
;MNKIETGLVLESDHGSGTGMNLATALEAERYNRGESTEAEVDMTPRRVSLMRLLEETAERIVDEDGKETEILTASMGTLTGNDSVCCVCMGRKKGAAFIPCGHTFCRVCSRELWLNRGSCPLCNRPIIEILDIF
;
A
#
# COMPACT_ATOMS: atom_id res chain seq x y z
N MET A 1 60.90 -19.87 -14.33
CA MET A 1 60.47 -18.72 -13.51
C MET A 1 59.06 -18.35 -13.91
N ASN A 2 58.20 -18.17 -12.90
CA ASN A 2 56.92 -17.47 -12.90
C ASN A 2 55.67 -18.32 -13.21
N LYS A 3 55.07 -18.74 -12.09
CA LYS A 3 53.73 -19.29 -11.89
C LYS A 3 52.65 -18.36 -12.44
N ILE A 4 51.57 -18.93 -12.96
CA ILE A 4 50.23 -18.36 -12.82
C ILE A 4 49.31 -19.50 -12.35
N GLU A 5 48.98 -19.45 -11.06
CA GLU A 5 47.88 -20.17 -10.40
C GLU A 5 46.57 -19.52 -10.89
N THR A 6 45.52 -20.26 -11.21
CA THR A 6 44.32 -20.50 -10.38
C THR A 6 43.22 -20.81 -11.41
N GLY A 7 42.29 -21.73 -11.25
CA GLY A 7 41.67 -22.27 -10.06
C GLY A 7 40.19 -22.42 -10.43
N LEU A 8 39.66 -23.62 -10.26
CA LEU A 8 38.38 -24.11 -10.77
C LEU A 8 37.16 -23.20 -10.45
N VAL A 9 36.26 -23.13 -11.43
CA VAL A 9 34.84 -22.79 -11.27
C VAL A 9 34.15 -23.97 -10.56
N LEU A 10 33.02 -23.69 -9.89
CA LEU A 10 32.20 -24.51 -8.97
C LEU A 10 32.57 -24.14 -7.52
N GLU A 11 31.69 -23.63 -6.66
CA GLU A 11 30.30 -24.01 -6.44
C GLU A 11 29.44 -22.81 -6.01
N SER A 12 28.19 -22.82 -6.49
CA SER A 12 27.11 -21.97 -5.99
C SER A 12 26.38 -22.75 -4.90
N ASP A 13 26.34 -22.25 -3.67
CA ASP A 13 25.14 -22.38 -2.83
C ASP A 13 25.25 -21.48 -1.59
N HIS A 14 24.52 -20.36 -1.62
CA HIS A 14 24.18 -19.62 -0.41
C HIS A 14 22.84 -20.15 0.09
N GLY A 15 22.86 -21.23 0.88
CA GLY A 15 21.79 -21.50 1.84
C GLY A 15 21.80 -20.41 2.91
N SER A 16 20.71 -19.98 3.53
CA SER A 16 19.45 -20.66 3.77
C SER A 16 18.44 -19.58 4.13
N GLY A 17 17.58 -19.24 3.18
CA GLY A 17 16.29 -18.66 3.47
C GLY A 17 15.28 -19.66 2.94
N THR A 18 14.71 -20.49 3.80
CA THR A 18 13.60 -21.37 3.41
C THR A 18 12.36 -20.50 3.20
N GLY A 19 12.39 -19.70 2.14
CA GLY A 19 11.22 -19.03 1.61
C GLY A 19 10.34 -20.12 1.01
N MET A 20 9.20 -20.38 1.65
CA MET A 20 8.18 -21.23 1.05
C MET A 20 7.87 -20.68 -0.34
N ASN A 21 8.04 -21.52 -1.35
CA ASN A 21 7.75 -21.11 -2.71
C ASN A 21 6.23 -20.84 -2.83
N LEU A 22 5.87 -19.93 -3.74
CA LEU A 22 4.48 -19.51 -3.92
C LEU A 22 3.55 -20.70 -4.18
N ALA A 23 4.00 -21.73 -4.90
CA ALA A 23 3.20 -22.92 -5.15
C ALA A 23 2.89 -23.67 -3.85
N THR A 24 3.86 -23.83 -2.94
CA THR A 24 3.67 -24.44 -1.61
C THR A 24 2.78 -23.57 -0.70
N ALA A 25 2.87 -22.25 -0.79
CA ALA A 25 1.96 -21.37 -0.03
C ALA A 25 0.50 -21.48 -0.51
N LEU A 26 0.28 -21.52 -1.83
CA LEU A 26 -1.05 -21.69 -2.42
C LEU A 26 -1.61 -23.11 -2.20
N GLU A 27 -0.73 -24.12 -2.17
CA GLU A 27 -1.04 -25.50 -1.78
C GLU A 27 -1.53 -25.60 -0.33
N ALA A 28 -0.87 -24.89 0.58
CA ALA A 28 -1.27 -24.84 1.98
C ALA A 28 -2.62 -24.11 2.16
N GLU A 29 -2.89 -23.06 1.39
CA GLU A 29 -4.19 -22.37 1.42
C GLU A 29 -5.34 -23.26 0.92
N ARG A 30 -5.12 -24.10 -0.09
CA ARG A 30 -6.16 -25.04 -0.55
C ARG A 30 -6.41 -26.19 0.42
N TYR A 31 -5.36 -26.69 1.09
CA TYR A 31 -5.49 -27.68 2.16
C TYR A 31 -6.32 -27.12 3.34
N ASN A 32 -6.07 -25.85 3.70
CA ASN A 32 -6.80 -25.16 4.77
C ASN A 32 -8.25 -24.80 4.39
N ARG A 33 -8.66 -25.01 3.13
CA ARG A 33 -10.02 -24.76 2.64
C ARG A 33 -10.84 -26.03 2.43
N GLY A 34 -10.31 -27.21 2.75
CA GLY A 34 -11.12 -28.42 2.81
C GLY A 34 -10.38 -29.72 3.14
N GLU A 35 -10.58 -30.22 4.36
CA GLU A 35 -10.95 -31.61 4.67
C GLU A 35 -11.59 -31.60 6.07
N SER A 36 -12.82 -32.09 6.18
CA SER A 36 -13.55 -32.14 7.45
C SER A 36 -13.17 -33.41 8.20
N THR A 37 -12.31 -33.32 9.22
CA THR A 37 -12.19 -34.39 10.23
C THR A 37 -12.11 -33.79 11.64
N GLU A 38 -13.24 -33.91 12.31
CA GLU A 38 -13.51 -34.00 13.75
C GLU A 38 -12.46 -33.47 14.77
N ALA A 39 -12.92 -32.45 15.51
CA ALA A 39 -12.66 -32.19 16.92
C ALA A 39 -11.25 -31.74 17.37
N GLU A 40 -10.89 -30.49 17.11
CA GLU A 40 -10.08 -29.67 18.03
C GLU A 40 -10.60 -28.22 18.02
N VAL A 41 -10.66 -27.59 19.20
CA VAL A 41 -11.20 -26.23 19.37
C VAL A 41 -10.35 -25.22 18.61
N ASP A 42 -10.86 -24.86 17.44
CA ASP A 42 -10.26 -23.97 16.47
C ASP A 42 -10.17 -22.53 17.00
N MET A 43 -9.00 -22.17 17.52
CA MET A 43 -8.62 -20.80 17.86
C MET A 43 -8.08 -20.04 16.63
N THR A 44 -8.47 -20.41 15.40
CA THR A 44 -8.14 -19.58 14.24
C THR A 44 -8.90 -18.25 14.30
N PRO A 45 -8.23 -17.11 14.05
CA PRO A 45 -8.92 -15.84 13.90
C PRO A 45 -9.91 -15.97 12.75
N ARG A 46 -11.21 -15.81 13.05
CA ARG A 46 -12.27 -15.80 12.05
C ARG A 46 -11.95 -14.79 10.96
N ARG A 47 -11.57 -15.29 9.77
CA ARG A 47 -11.39 -14.45 8.57
C ARG A 47 -12.78 -14.07 8.07
N VAL A 48 -13.25 -12.88 8.42
CA VAL A 48 -14.44 -12.29 7.81
C VAL A 48 -14.04 -11.39 6.63
N SER A 49 -14.88 -11.34 5.61
CA SER A 49 -14.70 -10.42 4.47
C SER A 49 -14.84 -8.98 4.94
N LEU A 50 -14.04 -8.07 4.36
CA LEU A 50 -14.14 -6.64 4.60
C LEU A 50 -15.58 -6.12 4.46
N MET A 51 -16.36 -6.62 3.48
CA MET A 51 -17.76 -6.24 3.32
C MET A 51 -18.62 -6.53 4.55
N ARG A 52 -18.35 -7.63 5.26
CA ARG A 52 -19.08 -8.01 6.48
C ARG A 52 -18.76 -7.09 7.66
N LEU A 53 -17.52 -6.61 7.75
CA LEU A 53 -17.10 -5.66 8.79
C LEU A 53 -17.70 -4.27 8.58
N LEU A 54 -17.85 -3.85 7.33
CA LEU A 54 -18.44 -2.55 6.98
C LEU A 54 -19.93 -2.47 7.33
N GLU A 55 -20.66 -3.58 7.20
CA GLU A 55 -22.09 -3.66 7.52
C GLU A 55 -22.37 -3.71 9.04
N GLU A 56 -21.45 -4.27 9.85
CA GLU A 56 -21.57 -4.32 11.32
C GLU A 56 -21.38 -2.95 12.00
N THR A 57 -20.63 -2.02 11.39
CA THR A 57 -20.34 -0.70 11.97
C THR A 57 -21.35 0.39 11.60
N ALA A 58 -22.37 0.07 10.80
CA ALA A 58 -23.44 1.00 10.48
C ALA A 58 -24.42 1.09 11.65
N GLU A 59 -24.13 1.95 12.63
CA GLU A 59 -25.08 2.27 13.70
C GLU A 59 -26.33 2.93 13.10
N ARG A 60 -27.50 2.31 13.34
CA ARG A 60 -28.80 2.88 12.99
C ARG A 60 -29.20 3.89 14.06
N ILE A 61 -28.99 5.17 13.80
CA ILE A 61 -29.54 6.25 14.62
C ILE A 61 -30.95 6.54 14.13
N VAL A 62 -31.93 6.41 15.02
CA VAL A 62 -33.32 6.81 14.77
C VAL A 62 -33.48 8.19 15.38
N ASP A 63 -33.73 9.21 14.56
CA ASP A 63 -34.10 10.53 15.08
C ASP A 63 -35.48 10.44 15.78
N GLU A 64 -35.72 11.31 16.78
CA GLU A 64 -36.97 11.35 17.58
C GLU A 64 -38.26 11.56 16.74
N ASP A 65 -38.12 11.91 15.46
CA ASP A 65 -39.21 12.08 14.47
C ASP A 65 -39.38 10.87 13.53
N GLY A 66 -38.69 9.74 13.77
CA GLY A 66 -38.84 8.50 13.00
C GLY A 66 -38.31 8.55 11.57
N LYS A 67 -37.42 9.51 11.26
CA LYS A 67 -36.77 9.62 9.96
C LYS A 67 -35.43 8.89 9.98
N GLU A 68 -35.30 7.87 9.15
CA GLU A 68 -34.03 7.17 8.94
C GLU A 68 -33.04 8.14 8.26
N THR A 69 -32.07 8.64 9.02
CA THR A 69 -30.93 9.37 8.47
C THR A 69 -29.76 8.41 8.38
N GLU A 70 -29.41 7.98 7.17
CA GLU A 70 -28.16 7.26 6.93
C GLU A 70 -27.00 8.23 7.13
N ILE A 71 -26.57 8.42 8.38
CA ILE A 71 -25.27 9.02 8.66
C ILE A 71 -24.24 7.96 8.28
N LEU A 72 -23.89 7.95 6.99
CA LEU A 72 -22.60 7.47 6.56
C LEU A 72 -21.61 8.27 7.40
N THR A 73 -21.03 7.67 8.45
CA THR A 73 -19.82 8.17 9.09
C THR A 73 -18.68 8.00 8.10
N ALA A 74 -18.80 8.76 7.02
CA ALA A 74 -17.84 9.01 5.98
C ALA A 74 -16.76 9.88 6.59
N SER A 75 -15.94 9.27 7.45
CA SER A 75 -14.51 9.59 7.47
C SER A 75 -13.82 9.03 6.20
N MET A 76 -14.59 8.46 5.26
CA MET A 76 -14.30 8.54 3.84
C MET A 76 -14.56 9.98 3.37
N GLY A 77 -13.50 10.78 3.44
CA GLY A 77 -13.50 12.13 2.88
C GLY A 77 -14.17 12.16 1.51
N THR A 78 -15.10 13.11 1.36
CA THR A 78 -15.69 13.58 0.11
C THR A 78 -14.95 13.05 -1.13
N LEU A 79 -15.53 12.04 -1.77
CA LEU A 79 -15.02 11.40 -3.00
C LEU A 79 -14.96 12.36 -4.21
N THR A 80 -15.12 13.67 -3.99
CA THR A 80 -15.15 14.74 -4.98
C THR A 80 -14.12 15.85 -4.72
N GLY A 81 -13.18 15.70 -3.76
CA GLY A 81 -12.33 16.84 -3.32
C GLY A 81 -10.80 16.64 -3.30
N ASN A 82 -10.29 15.41 -3.29
CA ASN A 82 -8.89 15.19 -2.90
C ASN A 82 -7.86 15.37 -4.02
N ASP A 83 -8.30 15.49 -5.28
CA ASP A 83 -7.38 15.75 -6.40
C ASP A 83 -6.72 17.13 -6.31
N SER A 84 -7.28 18.04 -5.51
CA SER A 84 -6.75 19.40 -5.34
C SER A 84 -5.67 19.50 -4.25
N VAL A 85 -5.61 18.55 -3.31
CA VAL A 85 -4.71 18.59 -2.16
C VAL A 85 -3.47 17.72 -2.38
N CYS A 86 -2.36 18.15 -1.79
CA CYS A 86 -1.09 17.43 -1.85
C CYS A 86 -1.18 16.11 -1.08
N CYS A 87 -0.94 14.99 -1.74
CA CYS A 87 -0.99 13.66 -1.11
C CYS A 87 0.10 13.42 -0.06
N VAL A 88 1.16 14.24 -0.02
CA VAL A 88 2.27 14.11 0.92
C VAL A 88 1.93 14.70 2.29
N CYS A 89 1.35 15.91 2.33
CA CYS A 89 1.04 16.59 3.58
C CYS A 89 -0.46 16.62 3.90
N MET A 90 -1.31 16.23 2.95
CA MET A 90 -2.78 16.20 3.06
C MET A 90 -3.46 17.52 3.50
N GLY A 91 -2.72 18.63 3.56
CA GLY A 91 -3.23 19.92 4.09
C GLY A 91 -3.08 21.13 3.16
N ARG A 92 -2.21 21.06 2.15
CA ARG A 92 -1.98 22.18 1.21
C ARG A 92 -2.45 21.82 -0.20
N LYS A 93 -2.92 22.81 -0.94
CA LYS A 93 -3.25 22.66 -2.37
C LYS A 93 -2.00 22.33 -3.20
N LYS A 94 -2.18 21.57 -4.26
CA LYS A 94 -1.15 21.37 -5.28
C LYS A 94 -0.80 22.71 -5.94
N GLY A 95 0.47 22.93 -6.23
CA GLY A 95 0.96 24.20 -6.80
C GLY A 95 2.32 24.11 -7.50
N ALA A 96 2.93 22.92 -7.54
CA ALA A 96 4.16 22.68 -8.29
C ALA A 96 4.11 21.30 -8.96
N ALA A 97 4.77 21.19 -10.12
CA ALA A 97 4.90 19.97 -10.90
C ALA A 97 6.37 19.58 -11.07
N PHE A 98 6.67 18.28 -11.04
CA PHE A 98 8.02 17.78 -11.31
C PHE A 98 8.27 17.54 -12.80
N ILE A 99 9.32 18.12 -13.35
CA ILE A 99 9.80 17.86 -14.70
C ILE A 99 10.77 16.67 -14.66
N PRO A 100 10.61 15.65 -15.52
CA PRO A 100 9.74 15.59 -16.70
C PRO A 100 8.39 14.88 -16.48
N CYS A 101 8.08 14.40 -15.27
CA CYS A 101 6.96 13.48 -15.07
C CYS A 101 5.57 14.13 -14.94
N GLY A 102 5.49 15.44 -14.69
CA GLY A 102 4.24 16.20 -14.58
C GLY A 102 3.44 15.98 -13.29
N HIS A 103 3.87 15.10 -12.39
CA HIS A 103 3.18 14.87 -11.13
C HIS A 103 3.24 16.09 -10.21
N THR A 104 2.12 16.36 -9.54
CA THR A 104 1.88 17.61 -8.81
C THR A 104 1.74 17.45 -7.31
N PHE A 105 2.36 18.37 -6.56
CA PHE A 105 2.35 18.43 -5.10
C PHE A 105 2.25 19.90 -4.64
N CYS A 106 2.11 20.16 -3.34
CA CYS A 106 2.22 21.53 -2.85
C CYS A 106 3.66 22.04 -2.97
N ARG A 107 3.85 23.36 -3.07
CA ARG A 107 5.16 24.00 -3.25
C ARG A 107 6.18 23.60 -2.16
N VAL A 108 5.73 23.48 -0.91
CA VAL A 108 6.58 23.09 0.24
C VAL A 108 7.08 21.65 0.10
N CYS A 109 6.16 20.69 -0.06
CA CYS A 109 6.55 19.28 -0.20
C CYS A 109 7.36 19.02 -1.47
N SER A 110 7.11 19.77 -2.55
CA SER A 110 7.88 19.63 -3.78
C SER A 110 9.37 19.93 -3.57
N ARG A 111 9.67 21.02 -2.85
CA ARG A 111 11.05 21.41 -2.52
C ARG A 111 11.71 20.39 -1.58
N GLU A 112 10.98 19.94 -0.58
CA GLU A 112 11.47 18.94 0.38
C GLU A 112 11.78 17.60 -0.30
N LEU A 113 10.89 17.13 -1.18
CA LEU A 113 11.10 15.91 -1.96
C LEU A 113 12.30 16.01 -2.90
N TRP A 114 12.51 17.17 -3.51
CA TRP A 114 13.66 17.38 -4.40
C TRP A 114 14.98 17.30 -3.63
N LEU A 115 15.05 17.91 -2.45
CA LEU A 115 16.27 17.91 -1.62
C LEU A 115 16.53 16.55 -0.95
N ASN A 116 15.51 15.90 -0.41
CA ASN A 116 15.67 14.70 0.43
C ASN A 116 15.63 13.39 -0.35
N ARG A 117 14.88 13.35 -1.46
CA ARG A 117 14.65 12.12 -2.24
C ARG A 117 15.19 12.21 -3.66
N GLY A 118 15.08 13.38 -4.29
CA GLY A 118 15.49 13.60 -5.68
C GLY A 118 14.64 12.88 -6.74
N SER A 119 13.58 12.15 -6.35
CA SER A 119 12.70 11.41 -7.25
C SER A 119 11.22 11.56 -6.91
N CYS A 120 10.36 11.49 -7.93
CA CYS A 120 8.90 11.64 -7.79
C CYS A 120 8.27 10.48 -6.98
N PRO A 121 7.47 10.74 -5.92
CA PRO A 121 6.79 9.70 -5.13
C PRO A 121 5.86 8.79 -5.93
N LEU A 122 5.29 9.30 -7.03
CA LEU A 122 4.26 8.60 -7.79
C LEU A 122 4.82 7.70 -8.89
N CYS A 123 5.98 8.05 -9.48
CA CYS A 123 6.52 7.30 -10.62
C CYS A 123 8.03 7.03 -10.54
N ASN A 124 8.67 7.40 -9.43
CA ASN A 124 10.09 7.19 -9.15
C ASN A 124 11.09 7.79 -10.16
N ARG A 125 10.63 8.60 -11.13
CA ARG A 125 11.51 9.34 -12.04
C ARG A 125 12.29 10.44 -11.31
N PRO A 126 13.55 10.73 -11.71
CA PRO A 126 14.34 11.81 -11.12
C PRO A 126 13.65 13.16 -11.34
N ILE A 127 13.76 14.03 -10.33
CA ILE A 127 13.26 15.40 -10.39
C ILE A 127 14.39 16.26 -10.95
N ILE A 128 14.22 16.72 -12.19
CA ILE A 128 15.21 17.55 -12.87
C ILE A 128 14.94 19.03 -12.54
N GLU A 129 13.68 19.43 -12.66
CA GLU A 129 13.21 20.78 -12.34
C GLU A 129 11.85 20.75 -11.64
N ILE A 130 11.55 21.83 -10.93
CA ILE A 130 10.23 22.08 -10.33
C ILE A 130 9.61 23.29 -11.03
N LEU A 131 8.43 23.09 -11.60
CA LEU A 131 7.63 24.16 -12.20
C LEU A 131 6.51 24.57 -11.23
N ASP A 132 6.54 25.81 -10.74
CA ASP A 132 5.43 26.38 -9.97
C ASP A 132 4.28 26.73 -10.93
N ILE A 133 3.09 26.16 -10.69
CA ILE A 133 1.94 26.24 -11.63
C ILE A 133 0.77 27.08 -11.11
N PHE A 134 0.72 27.39 -9.80
CA PHE A 134 -0.28 28.27 -9.18
C PHE A 134 0.31 28.94 -7.94
#